data_AF-A0A6I5ZZY0-F1
#
_entry.id   AF-A0A6I5ZZY0-F1
#
_cell.length_a   1.000
_cell.length_b   1.000
_cell.length_c   1.000
_cell.angle_alpha   90.00
_cell.angle_beta   90.00
_cell.angle_gamma   90.00
#
_symmetry.space_group_name_H-M   'P 1'
#
loop_
_entity.id
_entity.type
_entity.pdbx_description
1 polymer ?
#
loop_
_entity_poly.entity_id
_entity_poly.type
_entity_poly.pdbx_seq_one_letter_code
_entity_poly.pdbx_strand_id
1 'polypeptide(L)'
;MDGTAPGAARALAVLAAAGVLAWTGARRGDETIGTAVAVVAAVTTALRDGPEPAEVPLVAVALLTVALGTRRLARVPGAGSWSSLGVPLAVTLGVPVVALLALPTPARAVTALLLALAATVAGAVRRLQAPLLLGAAAALTSAAVLLTPVAAGALTRVDGWVLLGVGGAAVLGLGLTYERRVRQAREAVRVVAAMR
;
A
#
# COMPACT_ATOMS: atom_id res chain seq x y z
N MET A 1 29.75 -8.78 28.72
CA MET A 1 30.41 -7.51 28.34
C MET A 1 29.39 -6.70 27.57
N ASP A 2 28.93 -5.61 28.17
CA ASP A 2 27.78 -4.84 27.71
C ASP A 2 28.09 -4.08 26.41
N GLY A 3 27.72 -4.69 25.28
CA GLY A 3 27.89 -4.12 23.93
C GLY A 3 26.95 -2.96 23.62
N THR A 4 26.14 -2.50 24.58
CA THR A 4 25.09 -1.48 24.41
C THR A 4 25.63 -0.05 24.37
N ALA A 5 26.69 0.25 25.13
CA ALA A 5 27.29 1.58 25.19
C ALA A 5 27.87 2.09 23.85
N PRO A 6 28.65 1.30 23.07
CA PRO A 6 29.13 1.75 21.76
C PRO A 6 28.00 1.84 20.72
N GLY A 7 26.90 1.10 20.90
CA GLY A 7 25.73 1.16 20.02
C GLY A 7 24.95 2.47 20.15
N ALA A 8 24.69 2.91 21.39
CA ALA A 8 23.97 4.14 21.67
C ALA A 8 24.73 5.40 21.20
N ALA A 9 26.04 5.46 21.45
CA ALA A 9 26.88 6.57 20.99
C ALA A 9 26.93 6.68 19.45
N ARG A 10 26.91 5.54 18.74
CA ARG A 10 26.92 5.49 17.28
C ARG A 10 25.55 5.78 16.67
N ALA A 11 24.46 5.34 17.30
CA ALA A 11 23.10 5.69 16.90
C ALA A 11 22.84 7.20 17.03
N LEU A 12 23.32 7.81 18.12
CA LEU A 12 23.27 9.27 18.29
C LEU A 12 24.14 9.99 17.24
N ALA A 13 25.30 9.45 16.88
CA ALA A 13 26.14 10.02 15.82
C ALA A 13 25.47 9.96 14.43
N VAL A 14 24.77 8.87 14.11
CA VAL A 14 24.03 8.72 12.84
C VAL A 14 22.79 9.61 12.81
N LEU A 15 22.03 9.69 13.90
CA LEU A 15 20.88 10.60 14.00
C LEU A 15 21.31 12.07 13.94
N ALA A 16 22.44 12.41 14.58
CA ALA A 16 23.03 13.74 14.48
C ALA A 16 23.50 14.04 13.05
N ALA A 17 24.16 13.11 12.37
CA ALA A 17 24.58 13.27 10.98
C ALA A 17 23.39 13.39 10.02
N ALA A 18 22.34 12.58 10.20
CA ALA A 18 21.10 12.65 9.41
C ALA A 18 20.35 13.97 9.65
N GLY A 19 20.29 14.43 10.90
CA GLY A 19 19.72 15.73 11.24
C GLY A 19 20.49 16.91 10.62
N VAL A 20 21.83 16.88 10.67
CA VAL A 20 22.71 17.89 10.07
C VAL A 20 22.59 17.90 8.55
N LEU A 21 22.47 16.73 7.91
CA LEU A 21 22.30 16.61 6.46
C LEU A 21 20.88 17.01 5.99
N ALA A 22 19.84 16.70 6.76
CA ALA A 22 18.48 17.18 6.51
C ALA A 22 18.39 18.71 6.65
N TRP A 23 19.07 19.27 7.64
CA TRP A 23 19.11 20.72 7.87
C TRP A 23 19.91 21.48 6.81
N THR A 24 21.02 20.90 6.33
CA THR A 24 21.82 21.49 5.23
C THR A 24 21.15 21.32 3.86
N GLY A 25 20.41 20.24 3.63
CA GLY A 25 19.57 20.05 2.44
C GLY A 25 18.40 21.03 2.37
N ALA A 26 17.75 21.28 3.51
CA ALA A 26 16.69 22.29 3.63
C ALA A 26 17.18 23.72 3.30
N ARG A 27 18.47 24.00 3.49
CA ARG A 27 19.08 25.31 3.15
C ARG A 27 19.51 25.46 1.70
N ARG A 28 19.66 24.38 0.92
CA ARG A 28 20.16 24.42 -0.46
C ARG A 28 19.07 24.24 -1.53
N GLY A 29 17.82 24.03 -1.14
CA GLY A 29 16.70 23.88 -2.08
C GLY A 29 16.66 22.55 -2.83
N ASP A 30 17.55 21.60 -2.48
CA ASP A 30 17.65 20.28 -3.10
C ASP A 30 17.40 19.19 -2.04
N GLU A 31 16.15 19.12 -1.57
CA GLU A 31 15.67 18.28 -0.47
C GLU A 31 15.69 16.77 -0.76
N THR A 32 15.83 16.39 -2.03
CA THR A 32 15.71 15.02 -2.54
C THR A 32 16.94 14.17 -2.22
N ILE A 33 18.14 14.76 -2.24
CA ILE A 33 19.39 14.05 -1.98
C ILE A 33 19.56 13.79 -0.48
N GLY A 34 19.20 14.77 0.37
CA GLY A 34 19.30 14.63 1.82
C GLY A 34 18.35 13.57 2.39
N THR A 35 17.14 13.47 1.83
CA THR A 35 16.14 12.46 2.23
C THR A 35 16.51 11.07 1.73
N ALA A 36 17.01 10.94 0.50
CA ALA A 36 17.49 9.65 -0.02
C ALA A 36 18.65 9.08 0.81
N VAL A 37 19.64 9.93 1.18
CA VAL A 37 20.80 9.51 1.98
C VAL A 37 20.41 9.15 3.42
N ALA A 38 19.52 9.92 4.06
CA ALA A 38 19.04 9.63 5.41
C ALA A 38 18.27 8.30 5.48
N VAL A 39 17.48 7.97 4.45
CA VAL A 39 16.76 6.70 4.41
C VAL A 39 17.68 5.53 4.11
N VAL A 40 18.64 5.66 3.19
CA VAL A 40 19.63 4.60 2.96
C VAL A 40 20.45 4.31 4.23
N ALA A 41 20.82 5.34 4.99
CA ALA A 41 21.52 5.22 6.26
C ALA A 41 20.65 4.57 7.37
N ALA A 42 19.37 4.92 7.44
CA ALA A 42 18.42 4.31 8.39
C ALA A 42 18.14 2.83 8.05
N VAL A 43 18.06 2.50 6.75
CA VAL A 43 17.87 1.13 6.26
C VAL A 43 19.10 0.28 6.54
N THR A 44 20.31 0.77 6.27
CA THR A 44 21.55 0.03 6.55
C THR A 44 21.81 -0.20 8.03
N THR A 45 21.33 0.69 8.90
CA THR A 45 21.44 0.52 10.36
C THR A 45 20.39 -0.43 10.94
N ALA A 46 19.16 -0.44 10.40
CA ALA A 46 18.10 -1.37 10.82
C ALA A 46 18.35 -2.83 10.44
N LEU A 47 19.19 -3.07 9.42
CA LEU A 47 19.50 -4.41 8.90
C LEU A 47 20.43 -5.25 9.79
N ARG A 48 20.98 -4.71 10.89
CA ARG A 48 22.10 -5.37 11.57
C ARG A 48 21.72 -6.38 12.67
N ASP A 49 20.50 -6.38 13.21
CA ASP A 49 20.18 -7.18 14.42
C ASP A 49 18.88 -8.04 14.43
N GLY A 50 18.17 -8.24 13.30
CA GLY A 50 17.07 -9.25 13.15
C GLY A 50 15.74 -8.96 13.90
N PRO A 51 14.55 -9.51 13.49
CA PRO A 51 14.28 -10.67 12.64
C PRO A 51 13.87 -10.34 11.17
N GLU A 52 14.08 -11.32 10.28
CA GLU A 52 14.03 -11.32 8.80
C GLU A 52 14.26 -9.96 8.07
N PRO A 53 15.54 -9.61 7.78
CA PRO A 53 15.99 -8.29 7.33
C PRO A 53 15.46 -7.76 5.98
N ALA A 54 14.80 -8.57 5.15
CA ALA A 54 14.58 -8.20 3.74
C ALA A 54 13.42 -7.21 3.50
N GLU A 55 12.48 -7.08 4.43
CA GLU A 55 11.22 -6.34 4.19
C GLU A 55 11.25 -4.89 4.69
N VAL A 56 12.12 -4.57 5.66
CA VAL A 56 12.30 -3.21 6.20
C VAL A 56 12.76 -2.20 5.14
N PRO A 57 13.77 -2.51 4.29
CA PRO A 57 14.14 -1.64 3.18
C PRO A 57 12.95 -1.37 2.26
N LEU A 58 12.13 -2.38 2.05
CA LEU A 58 11.02 -2.37 1.12
C LEU A 58 9.85 -1.52 1.62
N VAL A 59 9.54 -1.60 2.92
CA VAL A 59 8.55 -0.72 3.59
C VAL A 59 9.05 0.72 3.64
N ALA A 60 10.35 0.94 3.86
CA ALA A 60 10.92 2.30 3.82
C ALA A 60 10.85 2.90 2.40
N VAL A 61 11.18 2.11 1.37
CA VAL A 61 11.04 2.50 -0.04
C VAL A 61 9.57 2.74 -0.39
N ALA A 62 8.65 1.91 0.10
CA ALA A 62 7.20 2.07 -0.08
C ALA A 62 6.69 3.41 0.46
N LEU A 63 7.09 3.76 1.69
CA LEU A 63 6.71 5.02 2.30
C LEU A 63 7.32 6.22 1.56
N LEU A 64 8.56 6.09 1.10
CA LEU A 64 9.23 7.09 0.28
C LEU A 64 8.55 7.34 -1.06
N THR A 65 8.22 6.27 -1.81
CA THR A 65 7.57 6.39 -3.12
C THR A 65 6.19 7.03 -3.01
N VAL A 66 5.44 6.69 -1.95
CA VAL A 66 4.15 7.32 -1.64
C VAL A 66 4.32 8.78 -1.24
N ALA A 67 5.31 9.12 -0.40
CA ALA A 67 5.59 10.50 0.00
C ALA A 67 6.02 11.37 -1.20
N LEU A 68 6.87 10.84 -2.09
CA LEU A 68 7.30 11.52 -3.32
C LEU A 68 6.14 11.70 -4.30
N GLY A 69 5.34 10.65 -4.52
CA GLY A 69 4.19 10.69 -5.40
C GLY A 69 3.12 11.68 -4.94
N THR A 70 2.84 11.72 -3.64
CA THR A 70 1.89 12.66 -3.05
C THR A 70 2.36 14.11 -3.14
N ARG A 71 3.67 14.37 -2.97
CA ARG A 71 4.25 15.70 -3.19
C ARG A 71 4.20 16.14 -4.66
N ARG A 72 4.43 15.22 -5.60
CA ARG A 72 4.35 15.52 -7.04
C ARG A 72 2.93 15.92 -7.46
N LEU A 73 1.92 15.21 -6.94
CA LEU A 73 0.50 15.54 -7.15
C LEU A 73 0.12 16.91 -6.58
N ALA A 74 0.72 17.32 -5.45
CA ALA A 74 0.50 18.64 -4.89
C ALA A 74 1.15 19.78 -5.70
N ARG A 75 2.25 19.50 -6.40
CA ARG A 75 3.02 20.52 -7.16
C ARG A 75 2.54 20.71 -8.59
N VAL A 76 1.88 19.72 -9.21
CA VAL A 76 1.43 19.79 -10.61
C VAL A 76 -0.09 19.64 -10.69
N PRO A 77 -0.83 20.76 -10.65
CA PRO A 77 -2.27 20.75 -10.87
C PRO A 77 -2.58 20.17 -12.26
N GLY A 78 -3.38 19.10 -12.32
CA GLY A 78 -3.78 18.44 -13.57
C GLY A 78 -3.03 17.15 -13.91
N ALA A 79 -2.00 16.74 -13.15
CA ALA A 79 -1.37 15.44 -13.35
C ALA A 79 -2.34 14.29 -12.95
N GLY A 80 -2.54 13.33 -13.86
CA GLY A 80 -3.36 12.15 -13.59
C GLY A 80 -2.77 11.26 -12.49
N SER A 81 -3.62 10.74 -11.60
CA SER A 81 -3.19 9.85 -10.51
C SER A 81 -2.50 8.58 -11.02
N TRP A 82 -2.93 8.06 -12.17
CA TRP A 82 -2.36 6.87 -12.79
C TRP A 82 -0.95 7.08 -13.35
N SER A 83 -0.70 8.18 -14.06
CA SER A 83 0.62 8.44 -14.64
C SER A 83 1.66 8.82 -13.58
N SER A 84 1.21 9.38 -12.45
CA SER A 84 2.09 9.81 -11.36
C SER A 84 2.32 8.73 -10.29
N LEU A 85 1.29 7.95 -9.94
CA LEU A 85 1.34 6.99 -8.84
C LEU A 85 1.22 5.53 -9.27
N GLY A 86 0.75 5.23 -10.47
CA GLY A 86 0.44 3.87 -10.90
C GLY A 86 1.64 2.93 -10.81
N VAL A 87 2.74 3.26 -11.49
CA VAL A 87 3.97 2.44 -11.48
C VAL A 87 4.60 2.36 -10.09
N PRO A 88 4.82 3.48 -9.37
CA PRO A 88 5.36 3.41 -8.01
C PRO A 88 4.50 2.55 -7.07
N LEU A 89 3.18 2.70 -7.09
CA LEU A 89 2.28 1.89 -6.26
C LEU A 89 2.27 0.43 -6.66
N ALA A 90 2.30 0.12 -7.95
CA ALA A 90 2.32 -1.25 -8.43
C ALA A 90 3.57 -1.99 -7.94
N VAL A 91 4.74 -1.36 -7.97
CA VAL A 91 5.98 -1.94 -7.42
C VAL A 91 5.88 -2.06 -5.89
N THR A 92 5.42 -0.99 -5.25
CA THR A 92 5.35 -0.88 -3.79
C THR A 92 4.43 -1.92 -3.16
N LEU A 93 3.27 -2.18 -3.78
CA LEU A 93 2.28 -3.14 -3.31
C LEU A 93 2.50 -4.53 -3.91
N GLY A 94 2.96 -4.60 -5.16
CA GLY A 94 3.15 -5.85 -5.88
C GLY A 94 4.25 -6.72 -5.27
N VAL A 95 5.39 -6.13 -4.88
CA VAL A 95 6.50 -6.92 -4.32
C VAL A 95 6.11 -7.62 -3.00
N PRO A 96 5.52 -6.94 -1.99
CA PRO A 96 5.02 -7.61 -0.79
C PRO A 96 3.96 -8.67 -1.07
N VAL A 97 3.01 -8.40 -1.99
CA VAL A 97 1.95 -9.37 -2.34
C VAL A 97 2.54 -10.60 -3.02
N VAL A 98 3.47 -10.45 -3.95
CA VAL A 98 4.16 -11.56 -4.60
C VAL A 98 4.98 -12.35 -3.59
N ALA A 99 5.70 -11.68 -2.67
CA ALA A 99 6.46 -12.34 -1.61
C ALA A 99 5.56 -13.14 -0.66
N LEU A 100 4.36 -12.62 -0.36
CA LEU A 100 3.34 -13.31 0.42
C LEU A 100 2.79 -14.54 -0.31
N LEU A 101 2.52 -14.44 -1.61
CA LEU A 101 2.04 -15.55 -2.43
C LEU A 101 3.09 -16.66 -2.57
N ALA A 102 4.37 -16.30 -2.68
CA ALA A 102 5.47 -17.25 -2.84
C ALA A 102 5.77 -18.02 -1.55
N LEU A 103 5.76 -17.34 -0.40
CA LEU A 103 6.01 -17.97 0.90
C LEU A 103 5.12 -17.29 1.96
N PRO A 104 3.95 -17.88 2.27
CA PRO A 104 3.00 -17.29 3.19
C PRO A 104 3.52 -17.33 4.63
N THR A 105 4.00 -16.19 5.13
CA THR A 105 4.35 -16.02 6.55
C THR A 105 3.41 -14.99 7.18
N PRO A 106 3.10 -15.09 8.48
CA PRO A 106 2.20 -14.15 9.15
C PRO A 106 2.75 -12.71 9.09
N ALA A 107 4.07 -12.55 9.18
CA ALA A 107 4.72 -11.24 9.05
C ALA A 107 4.45 -10.61 7.67
N ARG A 108 4.67 -11.36 6.58
CA ARG A 108 4.38 -10.92 5.20
C ARG A 108 2.93 -10.57 4.97
N ALA A 109 2.04 -11.35 5.58
CA ALA A 109 0.62 -11.14 5.44
C ALA A 109 0.19 -9.82 6.09
N VAL A 110 0.71 -9.55 7.29
CA VAL A 110 0.46 -8.29 8.02
C VAL A 110 1.07 -7.11 7.28
N THR A 111 2.32 -7.21 6.79
CA THR A 111 2.98 -6.11 6.07
C THR A 111 2.26 -5.79 4.75
N ALA A 112 1.95 -6.80 3.92
CA ALA A 112 1.22 -6.61 2.68
C ALA A 112 -0.18 -6.03 2.91
N LEU A 113 -0.91 -6.53 3.91
CA LEU A 113 -2.26 -6.05 4.23
C LEU A 113 -2.25 -4.60 4.74
N LEU A 114 -1.33 -4.26 5.64
CA LEU A 114 -1.21 -2.88 6.16
C LEU A 114 -0.88 -1.88 5.06
N LEU A 115 0.07 -2.23 4.18
CA LEU A 115 0.43 -1.38 3.04
C LEU A 115 -0.75 -1.20 2.08
N ALA A 116 -1.46 -2.28 1.77
CA ALA A 116 -2.62 -2.26 0.90
C ALA A 116 -3.77 -1.42 1.48
N LEU A 117 -4.05 -1.57 2.78
CA LEU A 117 -5.06 -0.77 3.48
C LEU A 117 -4.68 0.71 3.53
N ALA A 118 -3.42 1.02 3.84
CA ALA A 118 -2.93 2.40 3.85
C ALA A 118 -3.08 3.06 2.48
N ALA A 119 -2.73 2.35 1.39
CA ALA A 119 -2.92 2.84 0.03
C ALA A 119 -4.41 3.05 -0.31
N THR A 120 -5.27 2.11 0.09
CA THR A 120 -6.72 2.18 -0.13
C THR A 120 -7.34 3.38 0.58
N VAL A 121 -7.03 3.55 1.87
CA VAL A 121 -7.53 4.67 2.69
C VAL A 121 -6.99 6.00 2.15
N ALA A 122 -5.70 6.07 1.81
CA ALA A 122 -5.12 7.27 1.21
C ALA A 122 -5.79 7.61 -0.13
N GLY A 123 -6.08 6.61 -0.97
CA GLY A 123 -6.83 6.77 -2.21
C GLY A 123 -8.25 7.27 -1.98
N ALA A 124 -8.95 6.71 -0.99
CA ALA A 124 -10.31 7.11 -0.64
C ALA A 124 -10.36 8.55 -0.10
N VAL A 125 -9.53 8.89 0.89
CA VAL A 125 -9.47 10.22 1.51
C VAL A 125 -9.11 11.29 0.49
N ARG A 126 -8.15 11.00 -0.40
CA ARG A 126 -7.69 11.96 -1.42
C ARG A 126 -8.47 11.87 -2.73
N ARG A 127 -9.49 11.01 -2.81
CA ARG A 127 -10.29 10.73 -4.01
C ARG A 127 -9.44 10.38 -5.24
N LEU A 128 -8.33 9.67 -5.04
CA LEU A 128 -7.41 9.23 -6.09
C LEU A 128 -7.76 7.78 -6.50
N GLN A 129 -7.96 7.56 -7.80
CA GLN A 129 -8.34 6.24 -8.32
C GLN A 129 -7.21 5.21 -8.23
N ALA A 130 -5.98 5.58 -8.61
CA ALA A 130 -4.86 4.61 -8.65
C ALA A 130 -4.53 3.99 -7.27
N PRO A 131 -4.39 4.76 -6.17
CA PRO A 131 -4.15 4.20 -4.84
C PRO A 131 -5.32 3.39 -4.31
N LEU A 132 -6.55 3.83 -4.60
CA LEU A 132 -7.75 3.12 -4.17
C LEU A 132 -7.84 1.73 -4.81
N LEU A 133 -7.68 1.67 -6.14
CA LEU A 133 -7.85 0.43 -6.89
C LEU A 133 -6.69 -0.55 -6.66
N LEU A 134 -5.44 -0.06 -6.71
CA LEU A 134 -4.27 -0.92 -6.45
C LEU A 134 -4.21 -1.37 -4.99
N GLY A 135 -4.54 -0.48 -4.04
CA GLY A 135 -4.64 -0.83 -2.63
C GLY A 135 -5.74 -1.87 -2.37
N ALA A 136 -6.93 -1.67 -2.93
CA ALA A 136 -8.04 -2.61 -2.74
C ALA A 136 -7.72 -3.98 -3.35
N ALA A 137 -7.13 -4.02 -4.55
CA ALA A 137 -6.69 -5.26 -5.18
C ALA A 137 -5.67 -6.00 -4.30
N ALA A 138 -4.61 -5.32 -3.85
CA ALA A 138 -3.60 -5.91 -2.98
C ALA A 138 -4.18 -6.40 -1.63
N ALA A 139 -5.13 -5.66 -1.05
CA ALA A 139 -5.78 -6.03 0.20
C ALA A 139 -6.63 -7.29 0.03
N LEU A 140 -7.41 -7.36 -1.05
CA LEU A 140 -8.21 -8.54 -1.38
C LEU A 140 -7.34 -9.77 -1.63
N THR A 141 -6.24 -9.63 -2.38
CA THR A 141 -5.29 -10.74 -2.59
C THR A 141 -4.68 -11.20 -1.27
N SER A 142 -4.23 -10.26 -0.43
CA SER A 142 -3.62 -10.59 0.88
C SER A 142 -4.63 -11.26 1.82
N ALA A 143 -5.86 -10.75 1.84
CA ALA A 143 -6.96 -11.32 2.62
C ALA A 143 -7.32 -12.73 2.13
N ALA A 144 -7.35 -12.97 0.81
CA ALA A 144 -7.61 -14.29 0.25
C ALA A 144 -6.54 -15.31 0.69
N VAL A 145 -5.25 -14.93 0.67
CA VAL A 145 -4.15 -15.78 1.17
C VAL A 145 -4.34 -16.10 2.66
N LEU A 146 -4.62 -15.08 3.48
CA LEU A 146 -4.86 -15.24 4.91
C LEU A 146 -6.07 -16.13 5.23
N LEU A 147 -7.13 -16.01 4.43
CA LEU A 147 -8.38 -16.75 4.63
C LEU A 147 -8.32 -18.15 4.02
N THR A 148 -7.36 -18.46 3.15
CA THR A 148 -7.21 -19.79 2.53
C THR A 148 -7.24 -20.95 3.54
N PRO A 149 -6.43 -20.97 4.62
CA PRO A 149 -6.47 -22.08 5.59
C PRO A 149 -7.80 -22.18 6.32
N VAL A 150 -8.42 -21.04 6.66
CA VAL A 150 -9.74 -20.99 7.31
C VAL A 150 -10.83 -21.49 6.36
N ALA A 151 -10.78 -21.06 5.11
CA ALA A 151 -11.68 -21.47 4.05
C ALA A 151 -11.53 -22.96 3.77
N ALA A 152 -10.33 -23.50 3.63
CA ALA A 152 -10.10 -24.94 3.45
C ALA A 152 -10.69 -25.75 4.62
N GLY A 153 -10.51 -25.28 5.86
CA GLY A 153 -11.12 -25.89 7.04
C GLY A 153 -12.64 -25.75 7.14
N ALA A 154 -13.23 -24.76 6.48
CA ALA A 154 -14.68 -24.57 6.40
C ALA A 154 -15.28 -25.37 5.24
N LEU A 155 -14.64 -25.38 4.06
CA LEU A 155 -15.05 -26.13 2.88
C LEU A 155 -15.06 -27.64 3.12
N THR A 156 -14.17 -28.16 3.96
CA THR A 156 -14.19 -29.57 4.38
C THR A 156 -15.38 -29.93 5.29
N ARG A 157 -16.09 -28.93 5.85
CA ARG A 157 -17.24 -29.10 6.75
C ARG A 157 -18.56 -28.65 6.13
N VAL A 158 -18.53 -28.03 4.95
CA VAL A 158 -19.69 -27.43 4.30
C VAL A 158 -19.99 -28.20 3.02
N ASP A 159 -21.24 -28.65 2.87
CA ASP A 159 -21.69 -29.31 1.63
C ASP A 159 -21.54 -28.39 0.42
N GLY A 160 -21.03 -28.93 -0.69
CA GLY A 160 -20.70 -28.14 -1.89
C GLY A 160 -21.87 -27.34 -2.47
N TRP A 161 -23.11 -27.79 -2.26
CA TRP A 161 -24.33 -27.09 -2.68
C TRP A 161 -24.53 -25.76 -1.95
N VAL A 162 -24.09 -25.65 -0.70
CA VAL A 162 -24.16 -24.40 0.09
C VAL A 162 -23.22 -23.35 -0.50
N LEU A 163 -22.02 -23.76 -0.95
CA LEU A 163 -21.06 -22.86 -1.60
C LEU A 163 -21.60 -22.33 -2.93
N LEU A 164 -22.26 -23.18 -3.72
CA LEU A 164 -22.96 -22.78 -4.94
C LEU A 164 -24.08 -21.76 -4.65
N GLY A 165 -24.87 -21.99 -3.60
CA GLY A 165 -25.91 -21.06 -3.17
C GLY A 165 -25.36 -19.69 -2.76
N VAL A 166 -24.30 -19.67 -1.95
CA VAL A 166 -23.65 -18.43 -1.51
C VAL A 166 -22.98 -17.70 -2.69
N GLY A 167 -22.28 -18.43 -3.56
CA GLY A 167 -21.66 -17.86 -4.76
C GLY A 167 -22.72 -17.26 -5.71
N GLY A 168 -23.80 -17.99 -5.97
CA GLY A 168 -24.93 -17.53 -6.77
C GLY A 168 -25.60 -16.28 -6.18
N ALA A 169 -25.84 -16.25 -4.86
CA ALA A 169 -26.39 -15.10 -4.17
C ALA A 169 -25.47 -13.86 -4.26
N ALA A 170 -24.15 -14.06 -4.15
CA ALA A 170 -23.18 -12.97 -4.29
C ALA A 170 -23.18 -12.39 -5.71
N VAL A 171 -23.18 -13.25 -6.74
CA VAL A 171 -23.26 -12.84 -8.16
C VAL A 171 -24.56 -12.09 -8.45
N LEU A 172 -25.70 -12.60 -7.96
CA LEU A 172 -26.99 -11.93 -8.10
C LEU A 172 -27.01 -10.58 -7.39
N GLY A 173 -26.49 -10.51 -6.17
CA GLY A 173 -26.38 -9.25 -5.41
C GLY A 173 -25.56 -8.21 -6.16
N LEU A 174 -24.41 -8.61 -6.71
CA LEU A 174 -23.56 -7.76 -7.55
C LEU A 174 -24.29 -7.26 -8.80
N GLY A 175 -24.96 -8.17 -9.52
CA GLY A 175 -25.76 -7.83 -10.71
C GLY A 175 -26.86 -6.81 -10.39
N LEU A 176 -27.56 -6.99 -9.27
CA LEU A 176 -28.61 -6.08 -8.81
C LEU A 176 -28.04 -4.69 -8.47
N THR A 177 -26.88 -4.61 -7.80
CA THR A 177 -26.23 -3.31 -7.56
C THR A 177 -25.74 -2.64 -8.84
N TYR A 178 -25.26 -3.42 -9.81
CA TYR A 178 -24.82 -2.89 -11.10
C TYR A 178 -25.99 -2.27 -11.86
N GLU A 179 -27.11 -2.97 -11.96
CA GLU A 179 -28.31 -2.43 -12.61
C GLU A 179 -28.81 -1.14 -11.97
N ARG A 180 -28.79 -1.06 -10.63
CA ARG A 180 -29.16 0.16 -9.90
C ARG A 180 -28.24 1.33 -10.25
N ARG A 181 -26.92 1.11 -10.28
CA ARG A 181 -25.92 2.14 -10.64
C ARG A 181 -26.08 2.61 -12.10
N VAL A 182 -26.31 1.69 -13.03
CA VAL A 182 -26.51 2.00 -14.44
C VAL A 182 -27.81 2.78 -14.66
N ARG A 183 -28.88 2.41 -13.96
CA ARG A 183 -30.17 3.11 -14.05
C ARG A 183 -30.05 4.56 -13.53
N GLN A 184 -29.39 4.76 -12.40
CA GLN A 184 -29.09 6.09 -11.84
C GLN A 184 -28.27 6.96 -12.80
N ALA A 185 -27.25 6.38 -13.45
CA ALA A 185 -26.45 7.11 -14.44
C ALA A 185 -27.27 7.53 -15.67
N ARG A 186 -28.16 6.64 -16.16
CA ARG A 186 -29.05 6.95 -17.29
C ARG A 186 -30.05 8.05 -16.95
N GLU A 187 -30.61 8.06 -15.75
CA GLU A 187 -31.49 9.13 -15.27
C GLU A 187 -30.77 10.47 -15.20
N ALA A 188 -29.55 10.50 -14.64
CA ALA A 188 -28.74 11.72 -14.59
C ALA A 188 -28.47 12.30 -15.98
N VAL A 189 -28.18 11.45 -16.98
CA VAL A 189 -27.98 11.89 -18.37
C VAL A 189 -29.25 12.47 -18.97
N ARG A 190 -30.42 11.85 -18.73
CA ARG A 190 -31.71 12.38 -19.23
C ARG A 190 -32.05 13.75 -18.63
N VAL A 191 -31.80 13.93 -17.33
CA VAL A 191 -32.04 15.21 -16.65
C VAL A 191 -31.18 16.32 -17.26
N VAL A 192 -29.90 16.04 -17.52
CA VAL A 192 -28.98 17.00 -18.16
C VAL A 192 -29.42 17.30 -19.61
N ALA A 193 -29.87 16.29 -20.36
CA ALA A 193 -30.35 16.48 -21.73
C ALA A 193 -31.64 17.32 -21.81
N ALA A 194 -32.50 17.29 -20.78
CA ALA A 194 -33.74 18.07 -20.72
C ALA A 194 -33.53 19.55 -20.32
N MET A 195 -32.36 19.91 -19.79
CA MET A 195 -32.00 21.30 -19.47
C MET A 195 -31.32 22.04 -20.63
N ARG A 196 -31.11 21.37 -21.76
CA ARG A 196 -30.46 21.91 -22.95
C ARG A 196 -31.48 22.11 -24.07
#